data_AF-A0A949DW04-F1
#
_entry.id   AF-A0A949DW04-F1
#
_cell.length_a   1.000
_cell.length_b   1.000
_cell.length_c   1.000
_cell.angle_alpha   90.00
_cell.angle_beta   90.00
_cell.angle_gamma   90.00
#
_symmetry.space_group_name_H-M   'P 1'
#
loop_
_entity.id
_entity.type
_entity.pdbx_description
1 polymer ?
#
loop_
_entity_poly.entity_id
_entity_poly.type
_entity_poly.pdbx_seq_one_letter_code
_entity_poly.pdbx_strand_id
1 'polypeptide(L)'
;MVKWKEKACLNLLKLSQERHDYLISAKEWEFNGNIIDHGNSNNTCELCEGENLRHHFQIENTKNKTQIWVGSSCIHKFDILIRNDEGIVIQDIEGKKKFLNRKLSDKKREFFLNTLRSLWKKVDDEDGKAVICEVGTHYRDRKAIYPHLALDFLKLLNDYSNVIDLSQIKVLARDYYSIEAIVRASANDRELLYKILNQNQIEKIEGRLQQVQLEEEQKKRQDARLDYQAQARAKERAASQKAYQVSPKREDIFIMPEFVTCSRCGKYTKDWVCMNPDICTVCVGTRRP
;
A
#
# COMPACT_ATOMS: atom_id res chain seq x y z
N MET A 1 -40.79 -1.15 -19.01
CA MET A 1 -39.61 -1.84 -18.42
C MET A 1 -40.05 -3.06 -17.63
N VAL A 2 -40.30 -4.23 -18.26
CA VAL A 2 -40.70 -5.49 -17.57
C VAL A 2 -40.25 -6.77 -18.31
N LYS A 3 -39.87 -6.67 -19.59
CA LYS A 3 -39.64 -7.82 -20.50
C LYS A 3 -38.70 -8.92 -19.99
N TRP A 4 -37.64 -8.60 -19.24
CA TRP A 4 -36.66 -9.60 -18.81
C TRP A 4 -37.22 -10.57 -17.75
N LYS A 5 -38.11 -10.09 -16.87
CA LYS A 5 -38.71 -10.94 -15.81
C LYS A 5 -39.73 -11.90 -16.42
N GLU A 6 -40.55 -11.40 -17.34
CA GLU A 6 -41.52 -12.21 -18.10
C GLU A 6 -40.82 -13.31 -18.89
N LYS A 7 -39.75 -12.98 -19.63
CA LYS A 7 -38.92 -13.97 -20.33
C LYS A 7 -38.39 -15.05 -19.39
N ALA A 8 -37.84 -14.66 -18.25
CA ALA A 8 -37.34 -15.60 -17.27
C ALA A 8 -38.44 -16.50 -16.68
N CYS A 9 -39.62 -15.96 -16.36
CA CYS A 9 -40.76 -16.77 -15.94
C CYS A 9 -41.20 -17.75 -17.03
N LEU A 10 -41.31 -17.30 -18.28
CA LEU A 10 -41.65 -18.16 -19.42
C LEU A 10 -40.62 -19.27 -19.63
N ASN A 11 -39.33 -18.94 -19.55
CA ASN A 11 -38.24 -19.91 -19.72
C ASN A 11 -38.19 -20.91 -18.55
N LEU A 12 -38.44 -20.47 -17.30
CA LEU A 12 -38.59 -21.38 -16.17
C LEU A 12 -39.72 -22.38 -16.42
N LEU A 13 -40.92 -21.91 -16.77
CA LEU A 13 -42.06 -22.79 -17.06
C LEU A 13 -41.78 -23.73 -18.24
N LYS A 14 -41.17 -23.21 -19.31
CA LYS A 14 -40.81 -23.95 -20.53
C LYS A 14 -39.69 -24.97 -20.32
N LEU A 15 -38.89 -24.86 -19.26
CA LEU A 15 -37.77 -25.77 -18.99
C LEU A 15 -37.98 -26.64 -17.73
N SER A 16 -38.99 -26.35 -16.92
CA SER A 16 -39.35 -27.09 -15.70
C SER A 16 -40.27 -28.28 -15.95
N GLN A 17 -40.47 -29.13 -14.93
CA GLN A 17 -41.56 -30.11 -14.94
C GLN A 17 -42.90 -29.40 -14.69
N GLU A 18 -42.96 -28.50 -13.71
CA GLU A 18 -44.10 -27.58 -13.55
C GLU A 18 -44.15 -26.55 -14.69
N ARG A 19 -45.31 -26.45 -15.35
CA ARG A 19 -45.52 -25.67 -16.58
C ARG A 19 -46.46 -24.46 -16.40
N HIS A 20 -47.12 -24.33 -15.25
CA HIS A 20 -48.19 -23.35 -15.04
C HIS A 20 -47.87 -22.33 -13.94
N ASP A 21 -47.16 -22.73 -12.88
CA ASP A 21 -46.78 -21.84 -11.78
C ASP A 21 -45.26 -21.68 -11.68
N TYR A 22 -44.76 -20.46 -11.96
CA TYR A 22 -43.34 -20.18 -11.96
C TYR A 22 -42.71 -20.19 -10.56
N LEU A 23 -43.49 -19.97 -9.49
CA LEU A 23 -42.98 -20.02 -8.11
C LEU A 23 -42.71 -21.46 -7.70
N ILE A 24 -43.54 -22.40 -8.16
CA ILE A 24 -43.31 -23.83 -7.96
C ILE A 24 -42.18 -24.29 -8.87
N SER A 25 -42.20 -23.88 -10.15
CA SER A 25 -41.19 -24.27 -11.13
C SER A 25 -39.79 -23.79 -10.73
N ALA A 26 -39.65 -22.58 -10.17
CA ALA A 26 -38.39 -22.05 -9.67
C ALA A 26 -37.75 -22.91 -8.57
N LYS A 27 -38.55 -23.53 -7.70
CA LYS A 27 -38.07 -24.42 -6.62
C LYS A 27 -37.51 -25.73 -7.13
N GLU A 28 -37.73 -26.07 -8.40
CA GLU A 28 -37.12 -27.24 -9.03
C GLU A 28 -35.65 -27.01 -9.37
N TRP A 29 -35.19 -25.75 -9.43
CA TRP A 29 -33.85 -25.40 -9.88
C TRP A 29 -32.88 -25.23 -8.72
N GLU A 30 -31.67 -25.75 -8.89
CA GLU A 30 -30.56 -25.56 -7.95
C GLU A 30 -29.26 -25.18 -8.66
N PHE A 31 -28.45 -24.35 -8.00
CA PHE A 31 -27.08 -24.07 -8.45
C PHE A 31 -26.20 -25.29 -8.18
N ASN A 32 -25.60 -25.84 -9.24
CA ASN A 32 -24.83 -27.09 -9.14
C ASN A 32 -23.32 -26.89 -8.86
N GLY A 33 -22.87 -25.64 -8.67
CA GLY A 33 -21.47 -25.32 -8.38
C GLY A 33 -20.63 -24.91 -9.59
N ASN A 34 -21.11 -25.14 -10.81
CA ASN A 34 -20.34 -24.83 -12.02
C ASN A 34 -20.44 -23.35 -12.41
N ILE A 35 -19.28 -22.77 -12.72
CA ILE A 35 -19.14 -21.38 -13.14
C ILE A 35 -18.19 -21.31 -14.33
N ILE A 36 -18.57 -20.55 -15.36
CA ILE A 36 -17.72 -20.23 -16.50
C ILE A 36 -17.44 -18.72 -16.48
N ASP A 37 -16.16 -18.34 -16.62
CA ASP A 37 -15.73 -16.99 -16.95
C ASP A 37 -15.40 -16.95 -18.45
N HIS A 38 -16.20 -16.24 -19.23
CA HIS A 38 -16.00 -16.10 -20.67
C HIS A 38 -14.90 -15.08 -21.03
N GLY A 39 -14.33 -14.38 -20.04
CA GLY A 39 -13.31 -13.34 -20.23
C GLY A 39 -13.87 -12.01 -20.75
N ASN A 40 -14.88 -12.04 -21.61
CA ASN A 40 -15.59 -10.86 -22.12
C ASN A 40 -17.08 -10.86 -21.73
N SER A 41 -17.72 -9.70 -21.79
CA SER A 41 -19.14 -9.50 -21.47
C SER A 41 -20.00 -9.52 -22.72
N ASN A 42 -19.95 -10.59 -23.53
CA ASN A 42 -20.74 -10.69 -24.76
C ASN A 42 -21.79 -11.80 -24.71
N ASN A 43 -21.94 -12.49 -23.57
CA ASN A 43 -22.82 -13.64 -23.45
C ASN A 43 -24.21 -13.26 -22.92
N THR A 44 -25.17 -14.13 -23.19
CA THR A 44 -26.58 -13.91 -22.88
C THR A 44 -27.05 -14.92 -21.83
N CYS A 45 -27.90 -14.47 -20.90
CA CYS A 45 -28.51 -15.32 -19.89
C CYS A 45 -29.51 -16.27 -20.55
N GLU A 46 -29.40 -17.57 -20.34
CA GLU A 46 -30.38 -18.52 -20.90
C GLU A 46 -31.74 -18.44 -20.18
N LEU A 47 -31.80 -17.80 -19.01
CA LEU A 47 -33.05 -17.59 -18.29
C LEU A 47 -33.75 -16.29 -18.70
N CYS A 48 -33.12 -15.14 -18.46
CA CYS A 48 -33.76 -13.83 -18.69
C CYS A 48 -33.45 -13.21 -20.05
N GLU A 49 -32.58 -13.83 -20.85
CA GLU A 49 -32.08 -13.31 -22.13
C GLU A 49 -31.44 -11.93 -22.02
N GLY A 50 -30.93 -11.58 -20.83
CA GLY A 50 -30.14 -10.38 -20.61
C GLY A 50 -28.75 -10.57 -21.23
N GLU A 51 -28.34 -9.59 -22.01
CA GLU A 51 -27.02 -9.53 -22.65
C GLU A 51 -25.94 -9.03 -21.67
N ASN A 52 -24.70 -9.04 -22.15
CA ASN A 52 -23.52 -8.53 -21.47
C ASN A 52 -23.07 -9.28 -20.20
N LEU A 53 -23.25 -10.61 -20.20
CA LEU A 53 -22.74 -11.47 -19.13
C LEU A 53 -21.33 -11.95 -19.43
N ARG A 54 -20.43 -11.72 -18.46
CA ARG A 54 -19.08 -12.32 -18.43
C ARG A 54 -19.05 -13.67 -17.70
N HIS A 55 -19.79 -13.77 -16.60
CA HIS A 55 -19.78 -14.95 -15.75
C HIS A 55 -21.12 -15.67 -15.83
N HIS A 56 -21.08 -16.95 -16.17
CA HIS A 56 -22.24 -17.83 -16.18
C HIS A 56 -22.18 -18.79 -15.00
N PHE A 57 -23.34 -18.99 -14.37
CA PHE A 57 -23.55 -19.92 -13.27
C PHE A 57 -24.49 -21.00 -13.77
N GLN A 58 -24.10 -22.26 -13.67
CA GLN A 58 -24.96 -23.35 -14.11
C GLN A 58 -26.00 -23.67 -13.04
N ILE A 59 -27.25 -23.73 -13.46
CA ILE A 59 -28.33 -24.23 -12.64
C ILE A 59 -28.89 -25.50 -13.28
N GLU A 60 -29.31 -26.44 -12.45
CA GLU A 60 -29.91 -27.71 -12.87
C GLU A 60 -31.32 -27.82 -12.32
N ASN A 61 -32.25 -28.25 -13.14
CA ASN A 61 -33.57 -28.68 -12.70
C ASN A 61 -33.46 -30.08 -12.08
N THR A 62 -33.74 -30.18 -10.79
CA THR A 62 -33.63 -31.41 -9.99
C THR A 62 -34.61 -32.51 -10.42
N LYS A 63 -35.70 -32.16 -11.12
CA LYS A 63 -36.76 -33.09 -11.54
C LYS A 63 -36.50 -33.72 -12.90
N ASN A 64 -36.05 -32.93 -13.87
CA ASN A 64 -35.87 -33.36 -15.26
C ASN A 64 -34.42 -33.31 -15.77
N LYS A 65 -33.47 -32.89 -14.92
CA LYS A 65 -32.02 -32.80 -15.21
C LYS A 65 -31.64 -31.82 -16.31
N THR A 66 -32.54 -30.94 -16.72
CA THR A 66 -32.24 -29.84 -17.63
C THR A 66 -31.24 -28.89 -16.98
N GLN A 67 -30.20 -28.49 -17.70
CA GLN A 67 -29.18 -27.56 -17.22
C GLN A 67 -29.17 -26.31 -18.10
N ILE A 68 -29.07 -25.14 -17.47
CA ILE A 68 -28.92 -23.86 -18.18
C ILE A 68 -27.89 -22.96 -17.49
N TRP A 69 -27.36 -22.00 -18.25
CA TRP A 69 -26.39 -21.02 -17.81
C TRP A 69 -27.02 -19.65 -17.57
N VAL A 70 -26.86 -19.12 -16.36
CA VAL A 70 -27.53 -17.88 -15.94
C VAL A 70 -26.56 -16.89 -15.30
N GLY A 71 -26.97 -15.62 -15.25
CA GLY A 71 -26.29 -14.61 -14.43
C GLY A 71 -26.62 -14.79 -12.94
N SER A 72 -25.70 -14.37 -12.05
CA SER A 72 -25.91 -14.43 -10.59
C SER A 72 -27.16 -13.69 -10.12
N SER A 73 -27.52 -12.59 -10.79
CA SER A 73 -28.73 -11.83 -10.49
C SER A 73 -30.01 -12.64 -10.69
N CYS A 74 -30.04 -13.56 -11.66
CA CYS A 74 -31.19 -14.44 -11.87
C CYS A 74 -31.35 -15.45 -10.73
N ILE A 75 -30.24 -16.02 -10.25
CA ILE A 75 -30.25 -16.94 -9.09
C ILE A 75 -30.89 -16.27 -7.88
N HIS A 76 -30.54 -15.01 -7.62
CA HIS A 76 -31.11 -14.26 -6.50
C HIS A 76 -32.58 -13.86 -6.70
N LYS A 77 -32.94 -13.37 -7.89
CA LYS A 77 -34.28 -12.81 -8.13
C LYS A 77 -35.38 -13.86 -8.26
N PHE A 78 -35.03 -15.10 -8.66
CA PHE A 78 -35.97 -16.22 -8.78
C PHE A 78 -35.84 -17.22 -7.62
N ASP A 79 -35.13 -16.85 -6.56
CA ASP A 79 -34.95 -17.67 -5.35
C ASP A 79 -34.48 -19.11 -5.62
N ILE A 80 -33.60 -19.27 -6.60
CA ILE A 80 -33.03 -20.58 -6.97
C ILE A 80 -32.29 -21.16 -5.75
N LEU A 81 -32.40 -22.48 -5.58
CA LEU A 81 -31.79 -23.17 -4.44
C LEU A 81 -30.27 -23.16 -4.55
N ILE A 82 -29.60 -22.92 -3.41
CA ILE A 82 -28.15 -23.01 -3.29
C ILE A 82 -27.84 -23.89 -2.09
N ARG A 83 -27.00 -24.89 -2.29
CA ARG A 83 -26.47 -25.74 -1.21
C ARG A 83 -25.02 -25.39 -0.93
N ASN A 84 -24.66 -25.39 0.35
CA ASN A 84 -23.27 -25.26 0.75
C ASN A 84 -22.48 -26.55 0.44
N ASP A 85 -21.20 -26.56 0.77
CA ASP A 85 -20.31 -27.72 0.51
C ASP A 85 -20.69 -28.96 1.34
N GLU A 86 -21.55 -28.81 2.36
CA GLU A 86 -22.09 -29.87 3.22
C GLU A 86 -23.49 -30.33 2.78
N GLY A 87 -24.03 -29.79 1.67
CA GLY A 87 -25.37 -30.12 1.16
C GLY A 87 -26.53 -29.35 1.80
N ILE A 88 -26.26 -28.45 2.75
CA ILE A 88 -27.25 -27.65 3.48
C ILE A 88 -27.73 -26.49 2.62
N VAL A 89 -29.05 -26.28 2.56
CA VAL A 89 -29.66 -25.17 1.80
C VAL A 89 -29.40 -23.85 2.51
N ILE A 90 -28.87 -22.87 1.77
CA ILE A 90 -28.69 -21.51 2.23
C ILE A 90 -30.00 -20.74 1.98
N GLN A 91 -30.68 -20.34 3.05
CA GLN A 91 -31.98 -19.68 2.94
C GLN A 91 -31.87 -18.16 2.77
N ASP A 92 -30.86 -17.54 3.37
CA ASP A 92 -30.75 -16.09 3.39
C ASP A 92 -30.09 -15.54 2.11
N ILE A 93 -30.61 -14.41 1.63
CA ILE A 93 -30.15 -13.78 0.37
C ILE A 93 -28.69 -13.37 0.47
N GLU A 94 -28.24 -12.89 1.62
CA GLU A 94 -26.86 -12.43 1.82
C GLU A 94 -25.87 -13.60 1.81
N GLY A 95 -26.22 -14.70 2.47
CA GLY A 95 -25.51 -15.97 2.47
C GLY A 95 -25.41 -16.55 1.06
N LYS A 96 -26.51 -16.53 0.28
CA LYS A 96 -26.49 -16.92 -1.14
C LYS A 96 -25.51 -16.07 -1.95
N LYS A 97 -25.55 -14.73 -1.80
CA LYS A 97 -24.62 -13.80 -2.48
C LYS A 97 -23.18 -14.08 -2.08
N LYS A 98 -22.89 -14.19 -0.78
CA LYS A 98 -21.56 -14.47 -0.24
C LYS A 98 -21.02 -15.80 -0.76
N PHE A 99 -21.86 -16.83 -0.82
CA PHE A 99 -21.50 -18.13 -1.35
C PHE A 99 -21.15 -18.09 -2.84
N LEU A 100 -22.00 -17.47 -3.67
CA LEU A 100 -21.71 -17.31 -5.10
C LEU A 100 -20.45 -16.49 -5.35
N ASN A 101 -20.26 -15.39 -4.61
CA ASN A 101 -19.06 -14.56 -4.72
C ASN A 101 -17.79 -15.32 -4.31
N ARG A 102 -17.88 -16.17 -3.28
CA ARG A 102 -16.78 -17.06 -2.87
C ARG A 102 -16.45 -18.06 -3.98
N LYS A 103 -17.46 -18.79 -4.50
CA LYS A 103 -17.26 -19.77 -5.58
C LYS A 103 -16.70 -19.11 -6.86
N LEU A 104 -17.21 -17.94 -7.22
CA LEU A 104 -16.68 -17.15 -8.34
C LEU A 104 -15.23 -16.75 -8.10
N SER A 105 -14.88 -16.29 -6.89
CA SER A 105 -13.50 -15.92 -6.54
C SER A 105 -12.56 -17.12 -6.61
N ASP A 106 -13.00 -18.30 -6.18
CA ASP A 106 -12.21 -19.52 -6.23
C ASP A 106 -12.00 -19.97 -7.68
N LYS A 107 -13.03 -19.86 -8.54
CA LYS A 107 -12.93 -20.15 -9.98
C LYS A 107 -12.03 -19.16 -10.73
N LYS A 108 -12.12 -17.86 -10.43
CA LYS A 108 -11.18 -16.85 -10.96
C LYS A 108 -9.74 -17.15 -10.58
N ARG A 109 -9.51 -17.61 -9.34
CA ARG A 109 -8.18 -18.02 -8.88
C ARG A 109 -7.69 -19.26 -9.64
N GLU A 110 -8.53 -20.26 -9.80
CA GLU A 110 -8.20 -21.46 -10.57
C GLU A 110 -7.82 -21.11 -12.02
N PHE A 111 -8.61 -20.26 -12.67
CA PHE A 111 -8.33 -19.75 -14.01
C PHE A 111 -6.98 -19.02 -14.05
N PHE A 112 -6.75 -18.08 -13.13
CA PHE A 112 -5.49 -17.33 -13.05
C PHE A 112 -4.27 -18.26 -12.87
N LEU A 113 -4.36 -19.26 -11.99
CA LEU A 113 -3.29 -20.25 -11.80
C LEU A 113 -3.03 -21.09 -13.06
N ASN A 114 -4.08 -21.42 -13.83
CA ASN A 114 -3.92 -22.07 -15.12
C ASN A 114 -3.26 -21.16 -16.15
N THR A 115 -3.60 -19.87 -16.16
CA THR A 115 -2.94 -18.87 -17.00
C THR A 115 -1.46 -18.73 -16.65
N LEU A 116 -1.09 -18.71 -15.36
CA LEU A 116 0.31 -18.71 -14.92
C LEU A 116 1.06 -19.95 -15.41
N ARG A 117 0.46 -21.14 -15.36
CA ARG A 117 1.07 -22.37 -15.90
C ARG A 117 1.30 -22.28 -17.40
N SER A 118 0.35 -21.70 -18.14
CA SER A 118 0.48 -21.48 -19.58
C SER A 118 1.58 -20.45 -19.90
N LEU A 119 1.69 -19.39 -19.10
CA LEU A 119 2.75 -18.39 -19.24
C LEU A 119 4.13 -18.98 -18.92
N TRP A 120 4.24 -19.77 -17.85
CA TRP A 120 5.49 -20.43 -17.46
C TRP A 120 6.08 -21.31 -18.58
N LYS A 121 5.22 -21.93 -19.40
CA LYS A 121 5.64 -22.72 -20.57
C LYS A 121 6.12 -21.87 -21.76
N LYS A 122 5.77 -20.59 -21.81
CA LYS A 122 6.12 -19.65 -22.89
C LYS A 122 7.35 -18.82 -22.59
N VAL A 123 7.66 -18.63 -21.30
CA VAL A 123 8.82 -17.86 -20.85
C VAL A 123 10.05 -18.75 -20.94
N ASP A 124 11.05 -18.29 -21.68
CA ASP A 124 12.29 -19.03 -21.90
C ASP A 124 13.32 -18.79 -20.79
N ASP A 125 13.35 -17.59 -20.21
CA ASP A 125 14.33 -17.20 -19.19
C ASP A 125 13.98 -17.72 -17.79
N GLU A 126 15.01 -18.07 -17.01
CA GLU A 126 14.84 -18.62 -15.67
C GLU A 126 14.36 -17.58 -14.66
N ASP A 127 14.72 -16.31 -14.82
CA ASP A 127 14.31 -15.23 -13.92
C ASP A 127 12.79 -15.00 -14.01
N GLY A 128 12.24 -14.93 -15.22
CA GLY A 128 10.81 -14.81 -15.47
C GLY A 128 10.03 -16.03 -14.98
N LYS A 129 10.57 -17.24 -15.15
CA LYS A 129 9.99 -18.46 -14.54
C LYS A 129 9.97 -18.39 -13.02
N ALA A 130 11.03 -17.88 -12.39
CA ALA A 130 11.09 -17.70 -10.94
C ALA A 130 10.01 -16.74 -10.45
N VAL A 131 9.83 -15.60 -11.12
CA VAL A 131 8.77 -14.62 -10.82
C VAL A 131 7.39 -15.28 -10.93
N ILE A 132 7.10 -16.04 -12.00
CA ILE A 132 5.81 -16.73 -12.18
C ILE A 132 5.57 -17.75 -11.07
N CYS A 133 6.59 -18.52 -10.70
CA CYS A 133 6.51 -19.50 -9.61
C CYS A 133 6.20 -18.83 -8.27
N GLU A 134 6.84 -17.70 -7.97
CA GLU A 134 6.62 -16.95 -6.75
C GLU A 134 5.20 -16.36 -6.72
N VAL A 135 4.75 -15.74 -7.81
CA VAL A 135 3.35 -15.26 -7.96
C VAL A 135 2.36 -16.40 -7.73
N GLY A 136 2.60 -17.56 -8.35
CA GLY A 136 1.75 -18.74 -8.19
C GLY A 136 1.68 -19.26 -6.75
N THR A 137 2.80 -19.22 -6.02
CA THR A 137 2.89 -19.60 -4.61
C THR A 137 2.09 -18.64 -3.74
N HIS A 138 2.30 -17.34 -3.91
CA HIS A 138 1.53 -16.30 -3.20
C HIS A 138 0.03 -16.39 -3.44
N TYR A 139 -0.40 -16.68 -4.68
CA TYR A 139 -1.82 -16.84 -5.00
C TYR A 139 -2.46 -18.09 -4.40
N ARG A 140 -1.67 -19.17 -4.27
CA ARG A 140 -2.10 -20.39 -3.60
C ARG A 140 -2.38 -20.13 -2.12
N ASP A 141 -1.46 -19.43 -1.46
CA ASP A 141 -1.46 -19.28 0.00
C ASP A 141 -2.29 -18.09 0.48
N ARG A 142 -2.18 -16.94 -0.20
CA ARG A 142 -2.72 -15.66 0.26
C ARG A 142 -3.79 -15.06 -0.66
N LYS A 143 -4.01 -15.64 -1.84
CA LYS A 143 -4.94 -15.14 -2.87
C LYS A 143 -4.62 -13.72 -3.40
N ALA A 144 -3.40 -13.25 -3.17
CA ALA A 144 -2.88 -11.95 -3.58
C ALA A 144 -1.35 -11.92 -3.47
N ILE A 145 -0.71 -10.97 -4.15
CA ILE A 145 0.75 -10.76 -4.17
C ILE A 145 1.15 -9.43 -3.53
N TYR A 146 2.41 -9.30 -3.15
CA TYR A 146 2.96 -8.05 -2.64
C TYR A 146 3.29 -7.06 -3.77
N PRO A 147 3.41 -5.75 -3.47
CA PRO A 147 3.66 -4.74 -4.50
C PRO A 147 4.95 -4.95 -5.31
N HIS A 148 6.05 -5.36 -4.67
CA HIS A 148 7.33 -5.60 -5.37
C HIS A 148 7.18 -6.73 -6.39
N LEU A 149 6.64 -7.87 -5.95
CA LEU A 149 6.40 -9.02 -6.82
C LEU A 149 5.38 -8.70 -7.93
N ALA A 150 4.38 -7.87 -7.64
CA ALA A 150 3.44 -7.40 -8.66
C ALA A 150 4.12 -6.55 -9.73
N LEU A 151 5.06 -5.69 -9.33
CA LEU A 151 5.83 -4.87 -10.26
C LEU A 151 6.72 -5.73 -11.16
N ASP A 152 7.46 -6.68 -10.58
CA ASP A 152 8.32 -7.59 -11.33
C ASP A 152 7.49 -8.43 -12.31
N PHE A 153 6.33 -8.90 -11.86
CA PHE A 153 5.40 -9.62 -12.71
C PHE A 153 4.83 -8.75 -13.84
N LEU A 154 4.47 -7.49 -13.58
CA LEU A 154 4.00 -6.57 -14.62
C LEU A 154 5.08 -6.23 -15.64
N LYS A 155 6.34 -6.11 -15.21
CA LYS A 155 7.48 -5.90 -16.11
C LYS A 155 7.67 -7.10 -17.02
N LEU A 156 7.62 -8.31 -16.46
CA LEU A 156 7.63 -9.56 -17.25
C LEU A 156 6.47 -9.58 -18.25
N LEU A 157 5.27 -9.19 -17.83
CA LEU A 157 4.08 -9.18 -18.70
C LEU A 157 4.12 -8.14 -19.82
N ASN A 158 5.03 -7.16 -19.79
CA ASN A 158 5.14 -6.20 -20.88
C ASN A 158 5.41 -6.90 -22.23
N ASP A 159 6.19 -8.00 -22.18
CA ASP A 159 6.51 -8.82 -23.35
C ASP A 159 5.40 -9.85 -23.69
N TYR A 160 4.40 -10.00 -22.82
CA TYR A 160 3.32 -11.00 -22.92
C TYR A 160 1.91 -10.40 -22.69
N SER A 161 1.73 -9.11 -22.99
CA SER A 161 0.59 -8.28 -22.56
C SER A 161 -0.80 -8.78 -22.97
N ASN A 162 -0.89 -9.72 -23.92
CA ASN A 162 -2.16 -10.30 -24.39
C ASN A 162 -2.58 -11.59 -23.65
N VAL A 163 -1.78 -12.09 -22.71
CA VAL A 163 -2.01 -13.40 -22.08
C VAL A 163 -2.83 -13.29 -20.79
N ILE A 164 -2.78 -12.14 -20.10
CA ILE A 164 -3.36 -11.99 -18.75
C ILE A 164 -4.28 -10.78 -18.67
N ASP A 165 -5.51 -11.03 -18.19
CA ASP A 165 -6.41 -9.97 -17.75
C ASP A 165 -5.89 -9.38 -16.42
N LEU A 166 -5.37 -8.14 -16.48
CA LEU A 166 -4.81 -7.43 -15.34
C LEU A 166 -5.79 -7.31 -14.15
N SER A 167 -7.10 -7.32 -14.40
CA SER A 167 -8.11 -7.27 -13.33
C SER A 167 -8.13 -8.52 -12.44
N GLN A 168 -7.47 -9.61 -12.86
CA GLN A 168 -7.30 -10.82 -12.06
C GLN A 168 -6.16 -10.69 -11.04
N ILE A 169 -5.28 -9.70 -11.21
CA ILE A 169 -4.13 -9.46 -10.34
C ILE A 169 -4.59 -8.69 -9.09
N LYS A 170 -4.32 -9.24 -7.91
CA LYS A 170 -4.70 -8.72 -6.59
C LYS A 170 -3.44 -8.41 -5.82
N VAL A 171 -3.31 -7.16 -5.39
CA VAL A 171 -2.14 -6.67 -4.65
C VAL A 171 -2.50 -6.38 -3.20
N LEU A 172 -1.67 -6.86 -2.28
CA LEU A 172 -1.71 -6.59 -0.84
C LEU A 172 -1.16 -5.19 -0.52
N ALA A 173 -1.76 -4.14 -1.07
CA ALA A 173 -1.42 -2.75 -0.74
C ALA A 173 -2.39 -2.22 0.33
N ARG A 174 -2.20 -2.62 1.59
CA ARG A 174 -3.08 -2.21 2.70
C ARG A 174 -2.33 -1.84 3.96
N ASP A 175 -1.23 -2.55 4.25
CA ASP A 175 -0.36 -2.23 5.35
C ASP A 175 0.56 -1.05 5.01
N TYR A 176 1.08 -0.42 6.06
CA TYR A 176 1.95 0.74 5.96
C TYR A 176 3.19 0.47 5.09
N TYR A 177 3.83 -0.70 5.24
CA TYR A 177 5.06 -1.02 4.50
C TYR A 177 4.81 -1.17 3.01
N SER A 178 3.73 -1.86 2.63
CA SER A 178 3.33 -2.00 1.23
C SER A 178 3.00 -0.66 0.58
N ILE A 179 2.31 0.24 1.31
CA ILE A 179 2.02 1.59 0.79
C ILE A 179 3.31 2.39 0.64
N GLU A 180 4.19 2.40 1.65
CA GLU A 180 5.48 3.08 1.60
C GLU A 180 6.37 2.58 0.46
N ALA A 181 6.39 1.26 0.21
CA ALA A 181 7.13 0.68 -0.91
C ALA A 181 6.66 1.21 -2.26
N ILE A 182 5.34 1.37 -2.45
CA ILE A 182 4.76 1.93 -3.68
C ILE A 182 5.06 3.43 -3.78
N VAL A 183 4.90 4.18 -2.69
CA VAL A 183 5.18 5.63 -2.66
C VAL A 183 6.62 5.91 -3.07
N ARG A 184 7.58 5.11 -2.59
CA ARG A 184 9.01 5.26 -2.89
C ARG A 184 9.43 4.73 -4.26
N ALA A 185 8.56 4.00 -4.97
CA ALA A 185 8.86 3.49 -6.29
C ALA A 185 9.06 4.64 -7.30
N SER A 186 9.63 4.35 -8.48
CA SER A 186 9.72 5.35 -9.53
C SER A 186 8.33 5.75 -10.05
N ALA A 187 8.22 6.90 -10.73
CA ALA A 187 6.94 7.33 -11.31
C ALA A 187 6.39 6.29 -12.31
N ASN A 188 7.27 5.71 -13.13
CA ASN A 188 6.90 4.67 -14.10
C ASN A 188 6.41 3.39 -13.40
N ASP A 189 7.10 2.95 -12.34
CA ASP A 189 6.69 1.76 -11.59
C ASP A 189 5.34 1.95 -10.90
N ARG A 190 5.07 3.14 -10.35
CA ARG A 190 3.76 3.47 -9.78
C ARG A 190 2.65 3.42 -10.83
N GLU A 191 2.90 3.95 -12.02
CA GLU A 191 1.92 3.92 -13.11
C GLU A 191 1.57 2.48 -13.52
N LEU A 192 2.56 1.58 -13.57
CA LEU A 192 2.32 0.16 -13.80
C LEU A 192 1.44 -0.46 -12.70
N LEU A 193 1.76 -0.20 -11.44
CA LEU A 193 0.98 -0.71 -10.30
C LEU A 193 -0.44 -0.15 -10.28
N TYR A 194 -0.66 1.09 -10.68
CA TYR A 194 -2.00 1.70 -10.73
C TYR A 194 -2.94 0.99 -11.70
N LYS A 195 -2.41 0.26 -12.70
CA LYS A 195 -3.23 -0.56 -13.62
C LYS A 195 -3.93 -1.75 -12.94
N ILE A 196 -3.43 -2.19 -11.78
CA ILE A 196 -3.94 -3.38 -11.07
C ILE A 196 -4.48 -3.07 -9.65
N LEU A 197 -4.26 -1.85 -9.16
CA LEU A 197 -4.77 -1.41 -7.86
C LEU A 197 -6.22 -0.94 -7.97
N ASN A 198 -6.99 -1.12 -6.90
CA ASN A 198 -8.33 -0.54 -6.84
C ASN A 198 -8.29 0.94 -6.43
N GLN A 199 -9.36 1.67 -6.75
CA GLN A 199 -9.48 3.10 -6.50
C GLN A 199 -9.17 3.51 -5.05
N ASN A 200 -9.70 2.77 -4.06
CA ASN A 200 -9.45 3.05 -2.65
C ASN A 200 -7.97 2.87 -2.25
N GLN A 201 -7.24 1.98 -2.93
CA GLN A 201 -5.80 1.82 -2.70
C GLN A 201 -5.03 2.98 -3.32
N ILE A 202 -5.40 3.38 -4.54
CA ILE A 202 -4.79 4.51 -5.25
C ILE A 202 -4.94 5.79 -4.42
N GLU A 203 -6.14 6.11 -3.96
CA GLU A 203 -6.41 7.30 -3.14
C GLU A 203 -5.56 7.35 -1.87
N LYS A 204 -5.37 6.19 -1.21
CA LYS A 204 -4.50 6.09 -0.02
C LYS A 204 -3.03 6.33 -0.34
N ILE A 205 -2.55 5.80 -1.46
CA ILE A 205 -1.16 5.96 -1.91
C ILE A 205 -0.91 7.42 -2.30
N GLU A 206 -1.84 8.04 -3.03
CA GLU A 206 -1.75 9.45 -3.43
C GLU A 206 -1.77 10.39 -2.22
N GLY A 207 -2.66 10.15 -1.25
CA GLY A 207 -2.67 10.91 0.00
C GLY A 207 -1.34 10.81 0.76
N ARG A 208 -0.73 9.62 0.81
CA ARG A 208 0.59 9.44 1.44
C ARG A 208 1.71 10.11 0.64
N LEU A 209 1.66 10.04 -0.69
CA LEU A 209 2.64 10.68 -1.57
C LEU A 209 2.67 12.20 -1.36
N GLN A 210 1.51 12.84 -1.28
CA GLN A 210 1.38 14.27 -0.98
C GLN A 210 1.97 14.62 0.39
N GLN A 211 1.71 13.78 1.40
CA GLN A 211 2.26 13.99 2.74
C GLN A 211 3.79 13.91 2.76
N VAL A 212 4.37 12.93 2.07
CA VAL A 212 5.84 12.79 1.96
C VAL A 212 6.45 14.00 1.26
N GLN A 213 5.83 14.48 0.18
CA GLN A 213 6.28 15.70 -0.51
C GLN A 213 6.27 16.93 0.42
N LEU A 214 5.22 17.08 1.23
CA LEU A 214 5.13 18.16 2.21
C LEU A 214 6.20 18.04 3.31
N GLU A 215 6.42 16.83 3.83
CA GLU A 215 7.46 16.53 4.82
C GLU A 215 8.86 16.87 4.28
N GLU A 216 9.14 16.53 3.02
CA GLU A 216 10.40 16.86 2.35
C GLU A 216 10.59 18.37 2.14
N GLU A 217 9.54 19.08 1.74
CA GLU A 217 9.59 20.55 1.61
C GLU A 217 9.82 21.24 2.95
N GLN A 218 9.14 20.80 4.01
CA GLN A 218 9.32 21.33 5.35
C GLN A 218 10.75 21.10 5.84
N LYS A 219 11.28 19.89 5.61
CA LYS A 219 12.66 19.56 5.96
C LYS A 219 13.65 20.45 5.20
N LYS A 220 13.48 20.62 3.88
CA LYS A 220 14.32 21.53 3.07
C LYS A 220 14.27 22.99 3.59
N ARG A 221 13.09 23.47 3.98
CA ARG A 221 12.94 24.83 4.56
C ARG A 221 13.62 24.93 5.93
N GLN A 222 13.52 23.89 6.75
CA GLN A 222 14.18 23.84 8.05
C GLN A 222 15.71 23.83 7.91
N ASP A 223 16.23 23.00 7.02
CA ASP A 223 17.67 22.90 6.73
C ASP A 223 18.20 24.25 6.21
N ALA A 224 17.51 24.88 5.25
CA ALA A 224 17.88 26.20 4.74
C ALA A 224 17.87 27.29 5.83
N ARG A 225 16.92 27.22 6.78
CA ARG A 225 16.87 28.15 7.93
C ARG A 225 18.06 27.94 8.88
N LEU A 226 18.44 26.69 9.14
CA LEU A 226 19.58 26.36 9.99
C LEU A 226 20.89 26.84 9.35
N ASP A 227 21.05 26.63 8.04
CA ASP A 227 22.20 27.11 7.29
C ASP A 227 22.31 28.64 7.33
N TYR A 228 21.20 29.35 7.14
CA TYR A 228 21.17 30.81 7.24
C TYR A 228 21.58 31.30 8.64
N GLN A 229 21.07 30.67 9.70
CA GLN A 229 21.44 31.00 11.08
C GLN A 229 22.92 30.71 11.37
N ALA A 230 23.47 29.62 10.84
CA ALA A 230 24.88 29.28 10.96
C ALA A 230 25.76 30.33 10.27
N GLN A 231 25.39 30.76 9.06
CA GLN A 231 26.09 31.82 8.33
C GLN A 231 26.05 33.16 9.06
N ALA A 232 24.90 33.54 9.64
CA ALA A 232 24.77 34.77 10.43
C ALA A 232 25.68 34.76 11.66
N ARG A 233 25.69 33.66 12.44
CA ARG A 233 26.58 33.48 13.60
C ARG A 233 28.06 33.50 13.21
N ALA A 234 28.42 32.92 12.07
CA ALA A 234 29.79 32.96 11.56
C ALA A 234 30.23 34.40 11.23
N LYS A 235 29.35 35.19 10.60
CA LYS A 235 29.59 36.61 10.32
C LYS A 235 29.73 37.42 11.61
N GLU A 236 28.87 37.21 12.60
CA GLU A 236 28.97 37.87 13.92
C GLU A 236 30.29 37.52 14.62
N ARG A 237 30.70 36.24 14.62
CA ARG A 237 31.99 35.81 15.19
C ARG A 237 33.17 36.48 14.49
N ALA A 238 33.15 36.55 13.16
CA ALA A 238 34.20 37.21 12.37
C ALA A 238 34.23 38.73 12.66
N ALA A 239 33.08 39.37 12.79
CA ALA A 239 32.98 40.78 13.17
C ALA A 239 33.54 41.05 14.57
N SER A 240 33.18 40.22 15.55
CA SER A 240 33.69 40.30 16.93
C SER A 240 35.20 40.07 17.02
N GLN A 241 35.74 39.10 16.27
CA GLN A 241 37.20 38.88 16.19
C GLN A 241 37.91 40.09 15.59
N LYS A 242 37.35 40.68 14.52
CA LYS A 242 37.89 41.89 13.91
C LYS A 242 37.84 43.09 14.87
N ALA A 243 36.76 43.25 15.63
CA ALA A 243 36.63 44.32 16.65
C ALA A 243 37.64 44.15 17.81
N TYR A 244 37.91 42.92 18.23
CA TYR A 244 38.95 42.64 19.24
C TYR A 244 40.35 43.00 18.74
N GLN A 245 40.67 42.74 17.46
CA GLN A 245 41.97 43.08 16.86
C GLN A 245 42.20 44.58 16.65
N VAL A 246 41.13 45.37 16.49
CA VAL A 246 41.19 46.83 16.26
C VAL A 246 41.05 47.61 17.57
N SER A 247 40.75 46.95 18.68
CA SER A 247 40.78 47.57 20.00
C SER A 247 42.22 48.01 20.27
N PRO A 248 42.51 49.30 20.52
CA PRO A 248 43.86 49.74 20.82
C PRO A 248 44.34 48.91 22.01
N LYS A 249 45.56 48.37 21.94
CA LYS A 249 46.22 47.84 23.12
C LYS A 249 46.15 48.95 24.15
N ARG A 250 45.22 48.84 25.10
CA ARG A 250 45.29 49.60 26.32
C ARG A 250 46.57 49.12 26.96
N GLU A 251 47.63 49.90 26.76
CA GLU A 251 48.66 50.05 27.77
C GLU A 251 47.97 50.68 28.98
N ASP A 252 47.05 49.93 29.61
CA ASP A 252 46.62 50.18 30.96
C ASP A 252 47.85 49.82 31.79
N ILE A 253 48.79 50.77 31.87
CA ILE A 253 49.73 50.86 32.96
C ILE A 253 48.84 50.88 34.19
N PHE A 254 48.72 49.71 34.82
CA PHE A 254 48.11 49.59 36.13
C PHE A 254 49.07 50.31 37.07
N ILE A 255 48.88 51.62 37.23
CA ILE A 255 49.47 52.36 38.34
C ILE A 255 48.75 51.82 39.56
N MET A 256 49.28 50.73 40.13
CA MET A 256 48.86 50.30 41.46
C MET A 256 49.09 51.48 42.40
N PRO A 257 48.11 51.84 43.23
CA PRO A 257 48.32 52.87 44.25
C PRO A 257 49.57 52.48 45.04
N GLU A 258 50.50 53.42 45.14
CA GLU A 258 51.77 53.20 45.80
C GLU A 258 51.48 52.62 47.19
N PHE A 259 52.10 51.48 47.48
CA PHE A 259 52.14 50.81 48.78
C PHE A 259 50.94 49.91 49.15
N VAL A 260 50.95 48.68 48.61
CA VAL A 260 50.18 47.55 49.18
C VAL A 260 51.08 46.74 50.13
N THR A 261 50.62 46.53 51.36
CA THR A 261 51.28 45.67 52.35
C THR A 261 50.88 44.21 52.14
N CYS A 262 51.84 43.29 52.25
CA CYS A 262 51.54 41.86 52.18
C CYS A 262 50.64 41.47 53.37
N SER A 263 49.44 40.94 53.09
CA SER A 263 48.48 40.50 54.12
C SER A 263 49.04 39.44 55.09
N ARG A 264 50.12 38.75 54.70
CA ARG A 264 50.71 37.66 55.48
C ARG A 264 51.89 38.06 56.36
N CYS A 265 52.69 39.04 55.94
CA CYS A 265 53.90 39.43 56.68
C CYS A 265 53.98 40.93 56.98
N GLY A 266 53.03 41.73 56.52
CA GLY A 266 52.95 43.17 56.75
C GLY A 266 54.03 44.00 56.05
N LYS A 267 54.95 43.38 55.29
CA LYS A 267 56.05 44.10 54.64
C LYS A 267 55.58 44.75 53.34
N TYR A 268 56.11 45.94 53.08
CA TYR A 268 55.98 46.65 51.80
C TYR A 268 56.88 46.01 50.76
N THR A 269 56.34 45.71 49.58
CA THR A 269 57.12 45.17 48.47
C THR A 269 56.75 45.89 47.18
N LYS A 270 57.75 46.39 46.45
CA LYS A 270 57.55 47.02 45.13
C LYS A 270 57.30 46.01 44.01
N ASP A 271 57.65 44.75 44.23
CA ASP A 271 57.64 43.72 43.17
C ASP A 271 56.53 42.69 43.41
N TRP A 272 55.41 42.88 42.73
CA TRP A 272 54.32 41.90 42.65
C TRP A 272 54.36 41.20 41.30
N VAL A 273 54.62 39.89 41.28
CA VAL A 273 54.37 39.05 40.11
C VAL A 273 53.66 37.79 40.59
N CYS A 274 52.36 37.89 40.87
CA CYS A 274 51.51 36.73 41.14
C CYS A 274 50.04 37.09 40.87
N MET A 275 49.24 36.11 40.43
CA MET A 275 47.80 36.24 40.17
C MET A 275 46.95 36.55 41.43
N ASN A 276 47.56 36.64 42.62
CA ASN A 276 46.88 36.97 43.86
C ASN A 276 47.50 38.25 44.47
N PRO A 277 46.79 39.40 44.42
CA PRO A 277 47.35 40.73 44.71
C PRO A 277 47.63 41.01 46.19
N ASP A 278 47.37 40.06 47.11
CA ASP A 278 47.44 40.28 48.55
C ASP A 278 48.59 39.55 49.28
N ILE A 279 49.41 38.72 48.60
CA ILE A 279 50.58 38.02 49.17
C ILE A 279 51.87 38.24 48.36
N CYS A 280 52.95 38.72 49.00
CA CYS A 280 54.23 38.98 48.33
C CYS A 280 54.97 37.71 47.88
N THR A 281 55.86 37.86 46.89
CA THR A 281 56.63 36.76 46.25
C THR A 281 57.40 35.89 47.25
N VAL A 282 57.98 36.50 48.31
CA VAL A 282 58.68 35.78 49.39
C VAL A 282 57.74 34.86 50.17
N CYS A 283 56.51 35.31 50.46
CA CYS A 283 55.51 34.53 51.18
C CYS A 283 54.82 33.48 50.29
N VAL A 284 54.88 33.62 48.98
CA VAL A 284 54.45 32.59 48.02
C VAL A 284 55.48 31.46 47.97
N GLY A 285 56.78 31.78 48.05
CA GLY A 285 57.87 30.80 48.03
C GLY A 285 57.92 29.84 49.23
N THR A 286 57.35 30.21 50.39
CA THR A 286 57.28 29.35 51.58
C THR A 286 56.15 28.31 51.54
N ARG A 287 55.40 28.24 50.42
CA ARG A 287 54.31 27.28 50.18
C ARG A 287 54.67 26.20 49.16
N ARG A 288 55.96 25.91 48.96
CA ARG A 288 56.38 24.67 48.32
C ARG A 288 56.70 23.64 49.42
N PRO A 289 55.85 22.63 49.67
CA PRO A 289 56.32 21.40 50.29
C PRO A 289 57.41 20.75 49.42
#